data_AF-A0AAD4UUR2-F1
#
_entry.id   AF-A0AAD4UUR2-F1
#
_cell.length_a   1.000
_cell.length_b   1.000
_cell.length_c   1.000
_cell.angle_alpha   90.00
_cell.angle_beta   90.00
_cell.angle_gamma   90.00
#
_symmetry.space_group_name_H-M   'P 1'
#
loop_
_entity.id
_entity.type
_entity.pdbx_description
1 polymer ?
#
loop_
_entity_poly.entity_id
_entity_poly.type
_entity_poly.pdbx_seq_one_letter_code
_entity_poly.pdbx_strand_id
1 'polypeptide(L)'
;MALSSQRAFTSATAVCPWKYQVFLSFRGEDTRRGFTDYLYKQLDWRAIRTFRDDPDFQRGTDINMELLTAIEQSRFAIIVLLANYASSSWCYA
;
A
#
# COMPACT_ATOMS: atom_id res chain seq x y z
N MET A 1 -47.13 15.18 27.77
CA MET A 1 -46.66 14.63 26.48
C MET A 1 -45.21 15.05 26.31
N ALA A 2 -44.25 14.15 26.52
CA ALA A 2 -42.84 14.47 26.37
C ALA A 2 -42.45 14.31 24.88
N LEU A 3 -41.97 15.40 24.25
CA LEU A 3 -41.45 15.34 22.89
C LEU A 3 -40.12 14.59 22.88
N SER A 4 -40.12 13.41 22.26
CA SER A 4 -38.91 12.65 21.93
C SER A 4 -38.10 13.46 20.92
N SER A 5 -36.92 13.94 21.34
CA SER A 5 -35.96 14.58 20.45
C SER A 5 -35.23 13.50 19.66
N GLN A 6 -35.61 13.33 18.39
CA GLN A 6 -34.89 12.45 17.47
C GLN A 6 -33.55 13.12 17.10
N ARG A 7 -32.44 12.58 17.60
CA ARG A 7 -31.10 12.92 17.11
C ARG A 7 -30.97 12.39 15.68
N ALA A 8 -30.92 13.29 14.72
CA ALA A 8 -30.50 12.95 13.37
C ALA A 8 -29.05 12.45 13.42
N PHE A 9 -28.85 11.17 13.09
CA PHE A 9 -27.51 10.64 12.82
C PHE A 9 -27.07 11.19 11.47
N THR A 10 -26.36 12.32 11.47
CA THR A 10 -25.59 12.74 10.32
C THR A 10 -24.47 11.71 10.11
N SER A 11 -24.65 10.83 9.12
CA SER A 11 -23.59 9.94 8.66
C SER A 11 -22.49 10.81 8.06
N ALA A 12 -21.49 11.18 8.87
CA ALA A 12 -20.27 11.75 8.34
C ALA A 12 -19.68 10.71 7.39
N THR A 13 -19.68 10.99 6.09
CA THR A 13 -18.85 10.25 5.15
C THR A 13 -17.42 10.44 5.62
N ALA A 14 -16.88 9.46 6.34
CA ALA A 14 -15.48 9.46 6.70
C ALA A 14 -14.72 9.50 5.38
N VAL A 15 -14.16 10.68 5.06
CA VAL A 15 -13.20 10.82 3.97
C VAL A 15 -12.07 9.88 4.38
N CYS A 16 -12.03 8.69 3.78
CA CYS A 16 -10.96 7.75 4.05
C CYS A 16 -9.69 8.43 3.51
N PRO A 17 -8.75 8.85 4.37
CA PRO A 17 -7.53 9.52 3.90
C PRO A 17 -6.64 8.57 3.10
N TRP A 18 -6.95 7.28 3.16
CA TRP A 18 -6.21 6.20 2.56
C TRP A 18 -6.67 5.91 1.13
N LYS A 19 -5.83 6.29 0.16
CA LYS A 19 -5.97 5.89 -1.24
C LYS A 19 -5.80 4.37 -1.40
N TYR A 20 -4.88 3.79 -0.63
CA TYR A 20 -4.58 2.37 -0.61
C TYR A 20 -4.82 1.76 0.78
N GLN A 21 -5.18 0.48 0.79
CA GLN A 21 -5.27 -0.28 2.04
C GLN A 21 -3.91 -0.85 2.41
N VAL A 22 -3.14 -1.29 1.42
CA VAL A 22 -1.83 -1.91 1.60
C VAL A 22 -0.80 -1.24 0.69
N PHE A 23 0.35 -0.92 1.25
CA PHE A 23 1.59 -0.64 0.53
C PHE A 23 2.42 -1.92 0.50
N LEU A 24 2.68 -2.48 -0.68
CA LEU A 24 3.46 -3.70 -0.86
C LEU A 24 4.83 -3.34 -1.44
N SER A 25 5.88 -3.47 -0.62
CA SER A 25 7.27 -3.25 -1.04
C SER A 25 8.05 -4.55 -1.07
N PHE A 26 8.82 -4.72 -2.14
CA PHE A 26 9.59 -5.92 -2.44
C PHE A 26 10.72 -5.58 -3.40
N ARG A 27 11.76 -6.41 -3.42
CA ARG A 27 12.78 -6.34 -4.47
C ARG A 27 12.27 -7.03 -5.73
N GLY A 28 12.13 -6.27 -6.82
CA GLY A 28 11.65 -6.75 -8.12
C GLY A 28 12.45 -7.94 -8.64
N GLU A 29 13.77 -7.80 -8.68
CA GLU A 29 14.70 -8.81 -9.18
C GLU A 29 14.56 -10.18 -8.49
N ASP A 30 14.23 -10.21 -7.19
CA ASP A 30 14.14 -11.45 -6.42
C ASP A 30 12.76 -12.13 -6.50
N THR A 31 11.67 -11.37 -6.62
CA THR A 31 10.32 -11.90 -6.33
C THR A 31 9.20 -11.48 -7.27
N ARG A 32 9.48 -10.67 -8.29
CA ARG A 32 8.46 -10.13 -9.19
C ARG A 32 7.58 -11.17 -9.88
N ARG A 33 8.08 -12.38 -10.12
CA ARG A 33 7.35 -13.50 -10.75
C ARG A 33 7.01 -14.66 -9.79
N GLY A 34 7.32 -14.51 -8.50
CA GLY A 34 7.16 -15.56 -7.51
C GLY A 34 6.14 -15.20 -6.44
N PHE A 35 6.58 -15.26 -5.18
CA PHE A 35 5.74 -15.03 -4.00
C PHE A 35 4.98 -13.68 -4.04
N THR A 36 5.66 -12.60 -4.41
CA THR A 36 5.05 -11.26 -4.41
C THR A 36 3.93 -11.13 -5.43
N ASP A 37 4.06 -11.75 -6.61
CA ASP A 37 2.99 -11.73 -7.61
C ASP A 37 1.76 -12.51 -7.14
N TYR A 38 1.99 -13.68 -6.52
CA TYR A 38 0.92 -14.46 -5.90
C TYR A 38 0.23 -13.67 -4.78
N LEU A 39 1.01 -13.06 -3.89
CA LEU A 39 0.49 -12.23 -2.80
C LEU A 39 -0.36 -11.07 -3.34
N TYR A 40 0.14 -10.34 -4.33
CA TYR A 40 -0.59 -9.24 -4.96
C TYR A 40 -1.92 -9.71 -5.57
N LYS A 41 -1.92 -10.83 -6.31
CA LYS A 41 -3.13 -11.42 -6.88
C LYS A 41 -4.15 -11.83 -5.81
N GLN A 42 -3.69 -12.36 -4.67
CA GLN A 42 -4.59 -12.73 -3.58
C GLN A 42 -5.18 -11.50 -2.86
N LEU A 43 -4.40 -10.42 -2.71
CA LEU A 43 -4.91 -9.16 -2.18
C LEU A 43 -5.96 -8.56 -3.13
N ASP A 44 -5.68 -8.54 -4.43
CA ASP A 44 -6.59 -8.04 -5.45
C ASP A 44 -7.89 -8.87 -5.53
N TRP A 45 -7.78 -10.20 -5.47
CA TRP A 45 -8.94 -11.10 -5.45
C TRP A 45 -9.85 -10.88 -4.23
N ARG A 46 -9.29 -10.40 -3.12
CA ARG A 46 -10.05 -9.99 -1.92
C ARG A 46 -10.52 -8.54 -1.95
N ALA A 47 -10.40 -7.85 -3.09
CA ALA A 47 -10.70 -6.43 -3.28
C ALA A 47 -9.90 -5.50 -2.35
N ILE A 48 -8.69 -5.92 -1.96
CA ILE A 48 -7.78 -5.11 -1.13
C ILE A 48 -6.94 -4.24 -2.05
N ARG A 49 -7.31 -2.95 -2.13
CA ARG A 49 -6.57 -1.91 -2.87
C ARG A 49 -5.12 -1.83 -2.40
N THR A 50 -4.20 -2.28 -3.24
CA THR A 50 -2.78 -2.41 -2.90
C THR A 50 -1.92 -1.61 -3.86
N PHE A 51 -1.05 -0.74 -3.33
CA PHE A 51 0.03 -0.13 -4.10
C PHE A 51 1.19 -1.12 -4.18
N ARG A 52 1.67 -1.40 -5.41
CA ARG A 52 2.76 -2.35 -5.67
C ARG A 52 4.01 -1.56 -6.04
N ASP A 53 4.96 -1.47 -5.13
CA ASP A 53 6.26 -0.82 -5.33
C ASP A 53 7.18 -1.77 -6.11
N ASP A 54 7.23 -1.62 -7.45
CA ASP A 54 8.03 -2.44 -8.37
C ASP A 54 9.30 -1.68 -8.80
N PRO A 55 10.41 -1.81 -8.06
CA PRO A 55 11.61 -0.99 -8.27
C PRO A 55 12.29 -1.24 -9.63
N ASP A 56 12.02 -2.36 -10.29
CA ASP A 56 12.56 -2.65 -11.63
C ASP A 56 11.85 -1.84 -12.73
N PHE A 57 10.67 -1.29 -12.46
CA PHE A 57 9.93 -0.48 -13.42
C PHE A 57 10.44 0.96 -13.49
N GLN A 58 11.18 1.42 -12.47
CA GLN A 58 11.65 2.81 -12.34
C GLN A 58 13.16 2.85 -12.09
N ARG A 59 13.94 2.36 -13.06
CA ARG A 59 15.40 2.58 -13.09
C ARG A 59 15.67 4.07 -13.37
N GLY A 60 15.86 4.88 -12.33
CA GLY A 60 16.18 6.31 -12.49
C GLY A 60 16.13 7.15 -11.20
N THR A 61 17.28 7.21 -10.53
CA THR A 61 17.85 8.34 -9.75
C THR A 61 17.14 9.11 -8.64
N ASP A 62 15.86 8.96 -8.31
CA ASP A 62 15.30 9.64 -7.13
C ASP A 62 14.23 8.81 -6.42
N ILE A 63 14.12 8.94 -5.09
CA ILE A 63 12.96 8.46 -4.33
C ILE A 63 11.74 9.14 -4.94
N ASN A 64 10.95 8.39 -5.67
CA ASN A 64 9.79 8.91 -6.39
C ASN A 64 8.83 9.56 -5.38
N MET A 65 8.45 10.83 -5.57
CA MET A 65 7.44 11.48 -4.72
C MET A 65 6.13 10.68 -4.66
N GLU A 66 5.82 9.93 -5.72
CA GLU A 66 4.70 9.00 -5.77
C GLU A 66 4.85 7.87 -4.74
N LEU A 67 6.06 7.39 -4.50
CA LEU A 67 6.35 6.35 -3.51
C LEU A 67 6.08 6.85 -2.08
N LEU A 68 6.61 8.03 -1.75
CA LEU A 68 6.37 8.67 -0.45
C LEU A 68 4.88 8.94 -0.24
N THR A 69 4.21 9.45 -1.27
CA THR A 69 2.76 9.69 -1.25
C THR A 69 1.99 8.38 -1.05
N ALA A 70 2.41 7.29 -1.70
CA ALA A 70 1.76 5.99 -1.56
C ALA A 70 1.93 5.41 -0.16
N ILE A 71 3.08 5.62 0.48
CA ILE A 71 3.31 5.23 1.88
C ILE A 71 2.37 6.02 2.81
N GLU A 72 2.32 7.34 2.67
CA GLU A 72 1.45 8.20 3.49
C GLU A 72 -0.04 7.89 3.30
N GLN A 73 -0.43 7.50 2.08
CA GLN A 73 -1.83 7.21 1.73
C GLN A 73 -2.20 5.72 1.89
N SER A 74 -1.37 4.92 2.56
CA SER A 74 -1.63 3.50 2.83
C SER A 74 -1.92 3.24 4.31
N ARG A 75 -2.90 2.39 4.61
CA ARG A 75 -3.21 1.98 6.00
C ARG A 75 -2.19 1.02 6.60
N PHE A 76 -1.67 0.11 5.77
CA PHE A 76 -0.77 -0.95 6.20
C PHE A 76 0.38 -1.06 5.22
N ALA A 77 1.55 -1.48 5.69
CA ALA A 77 2.70 -1.81 4.85
C ALA A 77 3.02 -3.30 4.97
N ILE A 78 3.27 -3.95 3.84
CA ILE A 78 3.80 -5.30 3.75
C ILE A 78 5.15 -5.20 3.05
N ILE A 79 6.20 -5.60 3.77
CA ILE A 79 7.59 -5.56 3.28
C ILE A 79 8.07 -6.99 3.12
N VAL A 80 8.36 -7.40 1.89
CA VAL A 80 8.80 -8.76 1.57
C VAL A 80 10.33 -8.81 1.59
N LEU A 81 10.89 -9.28 2.71
CA LEU A 81 12.33 -9.40 2.92
C LEU A 81 12.87 -10.77 2.43
N LEU A 82 13.85 -10.75 1.54
CA LEU A 82 14.62 -11.91 1.08
C LEU A 82 16.11 -11.69 1.31
N ALA A 83 16.92 -12.73 1.12
CA ALA A 83 18.37 -12.72 1.36
C ALA A 83 19.08 -11.54 0.68
N ASN A 84 18.62 -11.10 -0.49
CA ASN A 84 19.22 -10.00 -1.24
C ASN A 84 18.43 -8.69 -1.09
N TYR A 85 17.47 -8.58 -0.20
CA TYR A 85 16.66 -7.36 -0.06
C TYR A 85 17.54 -6.12 0.24
N ALA A 86 18.50 -6.27 1.17
CA ALA A 86 19.42 -5.21 1.56
C ALA A 86 20.55 -4.91 0.56
N SER A 87 20.74 -5.73 -0.47
CA SER A 87 21.74 -5.45 -1.52
C SER A 87 21.19 -4.56 -2.65
N SER A 88 19.92 -4.13 -2.55
CA SER A 88 19.34 -3.16 -3.49
C SER A 88 19.72 -1.75 -3.04
N SER A 89 20.18 -0.92 -3.98
CA SER A 89 20.44 0.51 -3.73
C SER A 89 19.20 1.28 -3.27
N TRP A 90 18.01 0.70 -3.43
CA TRP A 90 16.73 1.23 -2.94
C TRP A 90 16.43 0.88 -1.49
N CYS A 91 17.21 -0.01 -0.86
CA CYS A 91 16.98 -0.49 0.50
C CYS A 91 17.77 0.28 1.57
N TYR A 92 18.56 1.28 1.18
CA TYR A 92 19.19 2.21 2.12
C TYR A 92 18.26 3.39 2.36
N ALA A 93 17.75 3.46 3.61
CA ALA A 93 17.17 4.67 4.18
C ALA A 93 18.24 5.76 4.37
#